data_AF-A0A3A8QL79-F1
#
_entry.id   AF-A0A3A8QL79-F1
#
_cell.length_a   1.000
_cell.length_b   1.000
_cell.length_c   1.000
_cell.angle_alpha   90.00
_cell.angle_beta   90.00
_cell.angle_gamma   90.00
#
_symmetry.space_group_name_H-M   'P 1'
#
loop_
_entity.id
_entity.type
_entity.pdbx_description
1 polymer ?
#
loop_
_entity_poly.entity_id
_entity_poly.type
_entity_poly.pdbx_seq_one_letter_code
_entity_poly.pdbx_strand_id
1 'polypeptide(L)'
;MTRKTFLLLTSCIGLAVGTLALLVPGAVLAGKGVTPAPAPAIWVREVGVLLLALAAMAFLVRHHPDSPTMRTLLLGNALVHLGLFPIELAAWQAGVITRFGGIAPNSVVHGVLAAGFLFFARQVHTPKLR
;
A
#
# COMPACT_ATOMS: atom_id res chain seq x y z
N MET A 1 -13.47 12.30 8.31
CA MET A 1 -13.46 10.82 8.12
C MET A 1 -12.98 10.16 9.41
N THR A 2 -13.56 9.03 9.84
CA THR A 2 -13.09 8.27 11.03
C THR A 2 -11.99 7.27 10.67
N ARG A 3 -11.21 6.79 11.66
CA ARG A 3 -10.21 5.71 11.44
C ARG A 3 -10.87 4.45 10.86
N LYS A 4 -12.05 4.08 11.37
CA LYS A 4 -12.82 2.94 10.88
C LYS A 4 -13.12 3.06 9.39
N THR A 5 -13.64 4.22 8.97
CA THR A 5 -13.94 4.47 7.55
C THR A 5 -12.68 4.46 6.70
N PHE A 6 -11.59 5.06 7.19
CA PHE A 6 -10.31 5.04 6.50
C PHE A 6 -9.79 3.62 6.29
N LEU A 7 -9.72 2.81 7.35
CA LEU A 7 -9.24 1.42 7.28
C LEU A 7 -10.13 0.53 6.39
N LEU A 8 -11.44 0.81 6.33
CA LEU A 8 -12.33 0.13 5.39
C LEU A 8 -11.98 0.50 3.94
N LEU A 9 -11.82 1.79 3.64
CA LEU A 9 -11.47 2.25 2.29
C LEU A 9 -10.10 1.72 1.86
N THR A 10 -9.10 1.79 2.72
CA THR A 10 -7.76 1.25 2.41
C THR A 10 -7.78 -0.25 2.22
N SER A 11 -8.63 -0.98 2.96
CA SER A 11 -8.85 -2.41 2.75
C SER A 11 -9.47 -2.69 1.38
N CYS A 12 -10.51 -1.97 0.97
CA CYS A 12 -11.11 -2.15 -0.36
C CYS A 12 -10.09 -1.88 -1.49
N ILE A 13 -9.30 -0.82 -1.35
CA ILE A 13 -8.23 -0.49 -2.32
C ILE A 13 -7.18 -1.60 -2.35
N GLY A 14 -6.69 -2.03 -1.19
CA GLY A 14 -5.65 -3.06 -1.09
C GLY A 14 -6.13 -4.42 -1.58
N LEU A 15 -7.39 -4.78 -1.36
CA LEU A 15 -8.01 -5.98 -1.94
C LEU A 15 -8.03 -5.89 -3.47
N ALA A 16 -8.57 -4.80 -4.03
CA ALA A 16 -8.66 -4.65 -5.48
C ALA A 16 -7.28 -4.67 -6.17
N VAL A 17 -6.34 -3.84 -5.68
CA VAL A 17 -4.99 -3.75 -6.26
C VAL A 17 -4.19 -5.04 -6.00
N GLY A 18 -4.28 -5.59 -4.79
CA GLY A 18 -3.58 -6.81 -4.41
C GLY A 18 -4.03 -8.02 -5.22
N THR A 19 -5.33 -8.18 -5.46
CA THR A 19 -5.88 -9.25 -6.31
C THR A 19 -5.43 -9.09 -7.76
N LEU A 20 -5.45 -7.88 -8.32
CA LEU A 20 -4.97 -7.64 -9.69
C LEU A 20 -3.47 -7.96 -9.82
N ALA A 21 -2.65 -7.50 -8.86
CA ALA A 21 -1.22 -7.75 -8.84
C ALA A 21 -0.90 -9.25 -8.70
N LEU A 22 -1.67 -9.99 -7.90
CA LEU A 22 -1.47 -11.42 -7.69
C LEU A 22 -1.91 -12.28 -8.89
N LEU A 23 -3.13 -12.04 -9.40
CA LEU A 23 -3.75 -12.92 -10.39
C LEU A 23 -3.41 -12.53 -11.83
N VAL A 24 -3.27 -11.24 -12.11
CA VAL A 24 -3.02 -10.70 -13.46
C VAL A 24 -1.84 -9.71 -13.50
N PRO A 25 -0.65 -10.09 -12.99
CA PRO A 25 0.50 -9.19 -12.91
C PRO A 25 0.91 -8.61 -14.27
N GLY A 26 0.73 -9.37 -15.35
CA GLY A 26 1.03 -8.91 -16.72
C GLY A 26 0.22 -7.69 -17.13
N ALA A 27 -1.06 -7.60 -16.74
CA ALA A 27 -1.91 -6.45 -17.04
C ALA A 27 -1.44 -5.20 -16.26
N VAL A 28 -1.08 -5.39 -14.98
CA VAL A 28 -0.54 -4.32 -14.13
C VAL A 28 0.78 -3.78 -14.70
N LEU A 29 1.68 -4.68 -15.10
CA LEU A 29 2.99 -4.35 -15.69
C LEU A 29 2.85 -3.69 -17.07
N ALA A 30 1.91 -4.14 -17.90
CA ALA A 30 1.62 -3.53 -19.20
C ALA A 30 1.12 -2.09 -19.06
N GLY A 31 0.30 -1.82 -18.02
CA GLY A 31 -0.10 -0.45 -17.67
C GLY A 31 1.08 0.46 -17.33
N LYS A 32 2.16 -0.11 -16.77
CA LYS A 32 3.42 0.57 -16.46
C LYS A 32 4.39 0.65 -17.65
N GLY A 33 4.10 -0.05 -18.76
CA GLY A 33 5.00 -0.12 -19.91
C GLY A 33 6.27 -0.95 -19.62
N VAL A 34 6.20 -1.86 -18.65
CA VAL A 34 7.28 -2.80 -18.34
C VAL A 34 7.25 -3.93 -19.38
N THR A 35 8.40 -4.22 -19.98
CA THR A 35 8.54 -5.33 -20.92
C THR A 35 8.18 -6.67 -20.24
N PRO A 36 7.39 -7.54 -20.87
CA PRO A 36 7.03 -8.83 -20.30
C PRO A 36 8.27 -9.68 -19.97
N ALA A 37 8.42 -10.03 -18.70
CA ALA A 37 9.49 -10.89 -18.21
C ALA A 37 9.07 -11.63 -16.93
N PRO A 38 9.64 -12.81 -16.63
CA PRO A 38 9.28 -13.58 -15.44
C PRO A 38 9.55 -12.85 -14.12
N ALA A 39 10.70 -12.17 -14.00
CA ALA A 39 11.11 -11.53 -12.75
C ALA A 39 10.18 -10.39 -12.30
N PRO A 40 9.84 -9.39 -13.15
CA PRO A 40 8.85 -8.37 -12.78
C PRO A 40 7.47 -8.97 -12.45
N ALA A 41 7.07 -10.05 -13.12
CA ALA A 41 5.79 -10.71 -12.85
C ALA A 41 5.77 -11.38 -11.47
N ILE A 42 6.86 -12.02 -11.05
CA ILE A 42 7.00 -12.60 -9.71
C ILE A 42 6.99 -11.49 -8.66
N TRP A 43 7.80 -10.44 -8.86
CA TRP A 43 7.84 -9.29 -7.96
C TRP A 43 6.46 -8.64 -7.75
N VAL A 44 5.70 -8.40 -8.82
CA VAL A 44 4.35 -7.84 -8.69
C VAL A 44 3.41 -8.77 -7.94
N ARG A 45 3.56 -10.10 -8.08
CA ARG A 45 2.76 -11.05 -7.28
C ARG A 45 3.10 -11.00 -5.80
N GLU A 46 4.38 -10.89 -5.45
CA GLU A 46 4.81 -10.73 -4.05
C GLU A 46 4.23 -9.44 -3.44
N VAL A 47 4.26 -8.34 -4.19
CA VAL A 47 3.59 -7.09 -3.80
C VAL A 47 2.07 -7.32 -3.66
N GLY A 48 1.47 -8.11 -4.54
CA GLY A 48 0.06 -8.52 -4.44
C GLY A 48 -0.25 -9.22 -3.12
N VAL A 49 0.56 -10.19 -2.71
CA VAL A 49 0.40 -10.89 -1.42
C VAL A 49 0.52 -9.92 -0.24
N LEU A 50 1.52 -9.02 -0.28
CA LEU A 50 1.70 -8.00 0.75
C LEU A 50 0.46 -7.10 0.86
N LEU A 51 -0.07 -6.59 -0.26
CA LEU A 51 -1.24 -5.72 -0.28
C LEU A 51 -2.49 -6.43 0.23
N LEU A 52 -2.70 -7.70 -0.12
CA LEU A 52 -3.80 -8.51 0.39
C LEU A 52 -3.69 -8.71 1.91
N ALA A 53 -2.49 -8.96 2.43
CA ALA A 53 -2.26 -9.08 3.87
C ALA A 53 -2.56 -7.76 4.60
N LEU A 54 -2.08 -6.62 4.08
CA LEU A 54 -2.38 -5.31 4.64
C LEU A 54 -3.87 -5.00 4.60
N ALA A 55 -4.54 -5.32 3.48
CA ALA A 55 -5.97 -5.11 3.31
C ALA A 55 -6.80 -5.95 4.29
N ALA A 56 -6.42 -7.22 4.48
CA ALA A 56 -7.05 -8.11 5.45
C ALA A 56 -6.86 -7.57 6.88
N MET A 57 -5.63 -7.19 7.25
CA MET A 57 -5.37 -6.61 8.57
C MET A 57 -6.18 -5.32 8.79
N ALA A 58 -6.14 -4.38 7.84
CA ALA A 58 -6.89 -3.13 7.92
C ALA A 58 -8.40 -3.38 8.09
N PHE A 59 -8.96 -4.36 7.36
CA PHE A 59 -10.35 -4.77 7.55
C PHE A 59 -10.57 -5.29 8.97
N LEU A 60 -9.84 -6.32 9.38
CA LEU A 60 -10.07 -7.03 10.64
C LEU A 60 -9.96 -6.11 11.85
N VAL A 61 -8.97 -5.20 11.87
CA VAL A 61 -8.73 -4.31 13.00
C VAL A 61 -9.54 -3.02 13.00
N ARG A 62 -10.37 -2.76 11.97
CA ARG A 62 -11.05 -1.45 11.79
C ARG A 62 -11.96 -1.02 12.95
N HIS A 63 -12.42 -1.99 13.76
CA HIS A 63 -13.27 -1.77 14.93
C HIS A 63 -12.48 -1.79 16.25
N HIS A 64 -11.18 -2.07 16.22
CA HIS A 64 -10.38 -2.14 17.43
C HIS A 64 -10.21 -0.74 18.05
N PRO A 65 -10.21 -0.65 19.40
CA PRO A 65 -9.97 0.60 20.10
C PRO A 65 -8.52 1.06 19.95
N ASP A 66 -8.26 2.27 20.45
CA ASP A 66 -6.92 2.83 20.54
C ASP A 66 -6.02 1.97 21.43
N SER A 67 -4.81 1.70 20.95
CA SER A 67 -3.81 0.92 21.67
C SER A 67 -2.42 1.15 21.07
N PRO A 68 -1.33 0.85 21.80
CA PRO A 68 0.02 0.85 21.24
C PRO A 68 0.12 -0.03 19.98
N THR A 69 -0.52 -1.19 19.97
CA THR A 69 -0.57 -2.10 18.81
C THR A 69 -1.25 -1.46 17.60
N MET A 70 -2.38 -0.77 17.78
CA MET A 70 -3.05 -0.05 16.70
C MET A 70 -2.14 1.05 16.12
N ARG A 71 -1.46 1.80 16.99
CA ARG A 71 -0.50 2.82 16.54
C ARG A 71 0.64 2.21 15.71
N THR A 72 1.22 1.09 16.17
CA THR A 72 2.28 0.37 15.44
C THR A 72 1.78 -0.16 14.10
N LEU A 73 0.57 -0.72 14.03
CA LEU A 73 -0.01 -1.20 12.77
C LEU A 73 -0.18 -0.06 11.76
N LEU A 74 -0.68 1.09 12.19
CA LEU A 74 -0.83 2.27 11.34
C LEU A 74 0.53 2.78 10.84
N LEU A 75 1.53 2.87 11.72
CA LEU A 75 2.89 3.26 11.34
C LEU A 75 3.53 2.26 10.37
N GLY A 76 3.36 0.96 10.60
CA GLY A 76 3.85 -0.08 9.70
C GLY A 76 3.24 0.03 8.30
N ASN A 77 1.93 0.28 8.23
CA ASN A 77 1.25 0.52 6.94
C ASN A 77 1.80 1.78 6.25
N ALA A 78 2.00 2.88 7.00
CA ALA A 78 2.61 4.08 6.44
C ALA A 78 4.00 3.81 5.86
N LEU A 79 4.84 3.05 6.57
CA LEU A 79 6.18 2.68 6.12
C LEU A 79 6.15 1.84 4.84
N VAL A 80 5.20 0.91 4.69
CA VAL A 80 5.06 0.16 3.43
C VAL A 80 4.77 1.11 2.27
N HIS A 81 3.84 2.05 2.41
CA HIS A 81 3.53 2.99 1.33
C HIS A 81 4.70 3.93 1.03
N LEU A 82 5.41 4.41 2.06
CA LEU A 82 6.61 5.23 1.90
C LEU A 82 7.80 4.46 1.33
N GLY A 83 7.87 3.13 1.53
CA GLY A 83 8.92 2.29 0.98
C GLY A 83 8.65 1.86 -0.48
N LEU A 84 7.39 1.61 -0.83
CA LEU A 84 7.01 1.24 -2.20
C LEU A 84 7.16 2.40 -3.18
N PHE A 85 6.85 3.64 -2.76
CA PHE A 85 6.92 4.80 -3.65
C PHE A 85 8.33 5.07 -4.23
N PRO A 86 9.42 5.11 -3.44
CA PRO A 86 10.78 5.30 -3.97
C PRO A 86 11.23 4.20 -4.93
N ILE A 87 10.79 2.96 -4.72
CA ILE A 87 11.13 1.83 -5.60
C ILE A 87 10.57 2.07 -7.00
N GLU A 88 9.34 2.56 -7.12
CA GLU A 88 8.75 2.87 -8.43
C GLU A 88 9.45 4.04 -9.12
N LEU A 89 9.83 5.07 -8.36
CA LEU A 89 10.57 6.20 -8.90
C LEU A 89 11.95 5.77 -9.41
N ALA A 90 12.66 4.92 -8.66
CA ALA A 90 13.93 4.35 -9.09
C ALA A 90 13.78 3.48 -10.35
N ALA A 91 12.72 2.65 -10.41
CA ALA A 91 12.43 1.83 -11.59
C ALA A 91 12.12 2.67 -12.84
N TRP A 92 11.48 3.83 -12.68
CA TRP A 92 11.28 4.78 -13.77
C TRP A 92 12.59 5.43 -14.22
N GLN A 93 13.39 5.93 -13.29
CA GLN A 93 14.69 6.53 -13.60
C GLN A 93 15.62 5.54 -14.31
N ALA A 94 15.53 4.25 -13.98
CA ALA A 94 16.26 3.16 -14.64
C ALA A 94 15.66 2.73 -15.99
N GLY A 95 14.56 3.32 -16.45
CA GLY A 95 13.89 2.97 -17.70
C GLY A 95 13.12 1.64 -17.68
N VAL A 96 12.96 1.01 -16.51
CA VAL A 96 12.17 -0.23 -16.36
C VAL A 96 10.69 0.06 -16.50
N ILE A 97 10.22 1.12 -15.84
CA ILE A 97 8.88 1.67 -16.03
C ILE A 97 8.99 2.81 -17.05
N THR A 98 8.28 2.69 -18.17
CA THR A 98 8.43 3.62 -19.30
C THR A 98 7.24 4.57 -19.46
N ARG A 99 6.11 4.29 -18.80
CA ARG A 99 4.90 5.11 -18.91
C ARG A 99 4.68 5.94 -17.66
N PHE A 100 4.65 7.27 -17.82
CA PHE A 100 4.33 8.20 -16.73
C PHE A 100 2.98 7.91 -16.07
N GLY A 101 1.97 7.60 -16.89
CA GLY A 101 0.64 7.21 -16.42
C GLY A 101 0.64 5.92 -15.58
N GLY A 102 1.71 5.13 -15.62
CA GLY A 102 1.89 3.95 -14.76
C GLY A 102 2.46 4.24 -13.37
N ILE A 103 2.89 5.47 -13.11
CA ILE A 103 3.59 5.87 -11.88
C ILE A 103 2.86 6.99 -11.16
N ALA A 104 2.46 8.04 -11.87
CA ALA A 104 1.85 9.22 -11.26
C ALA A 104 0.59 8.89 -10.42
N PRO A 105 -0.42 8.15 -10.93
CA PRO A 105 -1.58 7.82 -10.11
C PRO A 105 -1.23 6.92 -8.92
N ASN A 106 -0.31 5.97 -9.10
CA ASN A 106 0.09 5.07 -8.01
C ASN A 106 0.84 5.84 -6.91
N SER A 107 1.74 6.74 -7.31
CA SER A 107 2.49 7.63 -6.40
C SER A 107 1.56 8.48 -5.54
N VAL A 108 0.50 9.03 -6.16
CA VAL A 108 -0.52 9.80 -5.43
C VAL A 108 -1.22 8.91 -4.41
N VAL A 109 -1.62 7.68 -4.79
CA VAL A 109 -2.24 6.74 -3.85
C VAL A 109 -1.31 6.43 -2.68
N HIS A 110 -0.03 6.11 -2.94
CA HIS A 110 0.94 5.87 -1.87
C HIS A 110 1.10 7.09 -0.94
N GLY A 111 1.20 8.30 -1.48
CA GLY A 111 1.32 9.52 -0.69
C GLY A 111 0.10 9.79 0.18
N VAL A 112 -1.10 9.69 -0.39
CA VAL A 112 -2.37 9.91 0.33
C VAL A 112 -2.56 8.85 1.42
N LEU A 113 -2.31 7.58 1.12
CA LEU A 113 -2.45 6.51 2.10
C LEU A 113 -1.43 6.64 3.22
N ALA A 114 -0.15 6.88 2.91
CA ALA A 114 0.89 7.12 3.90
C ALA A 114 0.53 8.29 4.82
N ALA A 115 0.10 9.42 4.26
CA ALA A 115 -0.32 10.59 5.03
C ALA A 115 -1.53 10.27 5.94
N GLY A 116 -2.53 9.54 5.42
CA GLY A 116 -3.69 9.10 6.19
C GLY A 116 -3.31 8.19 7.36
N PHE A 117 -2.45 7.19 7.12
CA PHE A 117 -1.95 6.30 8.16
C PHE A 117 -1.16 7.06 9.24
N LEU A 118 -0.27 7.98 8.85
CA LEU A 118 0.48 8.83 9.78
C LEU A 118 -0.44 9.76 10.60
N PHE A 119 -1.45 10.35 9.95
CA PHE A 119 -2.43 11.20 10.59
C PHE A 119 -3.18 10.44 11.70
N PHE A 120 -3.73 9.26 11.38
CA PHE A 120 -4.42 8.46 12.41
C PHE A 120 -3.47 7.89 13.45
N ALA A 121 -2.23 7.54 13.10
CA ALA A 121 -1.23 7.08 14.07
C ALA A 121 -0.89 8.14 15.12
N ARG A 122 -0.90 9.43 14.75
CA ARG A 122 -0.71 10.55 15.67
C ARG A 122 -1.90 10.80 16.60
N GLN A 123 -3.10 10.37 16.20
CA GLN A 123 -4.33 10.52 17.00
C GLN A 123 -4.57 9.37 17.98
N VAL A 124 -3.89 8.23 17.81
CA VAL A 124 -4.06 7.10 18.74
C VAL A 124 -3.55 7.50 20.13
N HIS A 125 -4.44 7.49 21.11
CA HIS A 125 -4.08 7.73 22.51
C HIS A 125 -3.41 6.47 23.09
N THR A 126 -2.09 6.50 23.21
CA THR A 126 -1.34 5.46 23.94
C THR A 126 -1.12 5.92 25.38
N PRO A 127 -1.60 5.17 26.40
CA PRO A 127 -1.14 5.39 27.77
C PRO A 127 0.39 5.28 27.80
N LYS A 128 1.07 6.15 28.56
CA LYS A 128 2.51 6.00 28.78
C LYS A 128 2.73 4.62 29.40
N LEU A 129 3.45 3.74 28.70
CA LEU A 129 3.97 2.50 29.28
C LEU A 129 4.86 2.96 30.45
N ARG A 130 4.44 2.61 31.67
CA ARG A 130 5.24 2.81 32.89
C ARG A 130 6.30 1.73 32.96
#